data_AF-A0A9N6YVC3-F1
#
_entry.id   AF-A0A9N6YVC3-F1
#
_cell.length_a   1.000
_cell.length_b   1.000
_cell.length_c   1.000
_cell.angle_alpha   90.00
_cell.angle_beta   90.00
_cell.angle_gamma   90.00
#
_symmetry.space_group_name_H-M   'P 1'
#
loop_
_entity.id
_entity.type
_entity.pdbx_description
1 polymer ?
#
loop_
_entity_poly.entity_id
_entity_poly.type
_entity_poly.pdbx_seq_one_letter_code
_entity_poly.pdbx_strand_id
1 'polypeptide(L)'
;MTDRTPDLGIDRRTYLRATGVAALGSVGLAGCVSRATGTLATQVTDQPADIGDFESLVVTVEGFWLGPEGARTESDDDGNETDDGSDDADGNETDSGNETDGDNDTDDEGDVPGREYHEFDEPQEADLVELQNGETQLIDERDLETGEYPYLQLDVSAADGTLTDGSEATVDLPGNAPLKFNAPFEIRENTQTTFTADFAPVERGNGRYLLRPVPSGIEVAYGDAEDADESDNSDSSDDAESSGGNTSDA
;
A
#
# COMPACT_ATOMS: atom_id res chain seq x y z
N MET A 1 -13.22 -68.85 -5.30
CA MET A 1 -12.28 -68.57 -6.40
C MET A 1 -13.12 -68.21 -7.62
N THR A 2 -13.11 -67.01 -8.19
CA THR A 2 -12.16 -65.89 -8.09
C THR A 2 -12.86 -64.56 -8.40
N ASP A 3 -12.30 -63.54 -7.77
CA ASP A 3 -12.48 -62.09 -7.86
C ASP A 3 -12.74 -61.49 -9.26
N ARG A 4 -13.58 -60.45 -9.31
CA ARG A 4 -13.43 -59.32 -10.24
C ARG A 4 -13.82 -58.02 -9.53
N THR A 5 -12.81 -57.19 -9.37
CA THR A 5 -12.67 -55.91 -8.69
C THR A 5 -13.66 -54.83 -9.20
N PRO A 6 -14.25 -53.99 -8.34
CA PRO A 6 -14.83 -52.72 -8.75
C PRO A 6 -13.77 -51.59 -8.72
N ASP A 7 -13.78 -50.81 -9.79
CA ASP A 7 -12.96 -49.65 -10.10
C ASP A 7 -13.15 -48.50 -9.10
N LEU A 8 -12.04 -47.92 -8.63
CA LEU A 8 -11.99 -46.80 -7.67
C LEU A 8 -12.15 -45.47 -8.41
N GLY A 9 -13.39 -45.04 -8.62
CA GLY A 9 -13.70 -43.65 -8.94
C GLY A 9 -13.59 -42.78 -7.69
N ILE A 10 -12.43 -42.16 -7.46
CA ILE A 10 -12.28 -41.15 -6.40
C ILE A 10 -13.02 -39.88 -6.82
N ASP A 11 -14.18 -39.66 -6.21
CA ASP A 11 -14.94 -38.42 -6.33
C ASP A 11 -14.25 -37.31 -5.53
N ARG A 12 -13.74 -36.31 -6.25
CA ARG A 12 -13.03 -35.11 -5.74
C ARG A 12 -13.87 -34.19 -4.85
N ARG A 13 -15.11 -34.57 -4.52
CA ARG A 13 -16.06 -33.76 -3.73
C ARG A 13 -16.02 -34.03 -2.23
N THR A 14 -14.98 -34.70 -1.73
CA THR A 14 -14.79 -34.97 -0.29
C THR A 14 -13.45 -34.43 0.19
N TYR A 15 -13.30 -33.10 0.25
CA TYR A 15 -12.17 -32.51 0.99
C TYR A 15 -12.53 -31.35 1.93
N LEU A 16 -13.78 -30.94 2.06
CA LEU A 16 -14.15 -29.85 3.00
C LEU A 16 -15.14 -30.29 4.07
N ARG A 17 -14.82 -31.40 4.74
CA ARG A 17 -15.42 -31.74 6.04
C ARG A 17 -14.32 -32.09 7.05
N ALA A 18 -13.50 -31.12 7.39
CA ALA A 18 -12.59 -31.24 8.52
C ALA A 18 -12.13 -29.86 9.02
N THR A 19 -13.04 -29.10 9.63
CA THR A 19 -12.77 -28.27 10.84
C THR A 19 -14.08 -27.60 11.27
N GLY A 20 -14.91 -28.39 11.97
CA GLY A 20 -16.00 -27.84 12.75
C GLY A 20 -15.45 -27.20 14.02
N VAL A 21 -15.70 -25.91 14.19
CA VAL A 21 -15.50 -25.20 15.45
C VAL A 21 -16.64 -25.56 16.39
N ALA A 22 -16.33 -26.25 17.48
CA ALA A 22 -17.18 -26.31 18.67
C ALA A 22 -16.34 -26.68 19.91
N ALA A 23 -15.96 -25.67 20.69
CA ALA A 23 -15.79 -25.78 22.14
C ALA A 23 -15.72 -24.39 22.79
N LEU A 24 -16.83 -23.95 23.37
CA LEU A 24 -16.86 -22.93 24.42
C LEU A 24 -16.09 -23.47 25.62
N GLY A 25 -14.81 -23.12 25.73
CA GLY A 25 -13.95 -23.45 26.85
C GLY A 25 -13.33 -22.18 27.40
N SER A 26 -13.96 -21.59 28.41
CA SER A 26 -13.41 -20.48 29.18
C SER A 26 -12.15 -20.92 29.94
N VAL A 27 -11.00 -20.71 29.32
CA VAL A 27 -9.66 -20.84 29.92
C VAL A 27 -9.23 -19.45 30.36
N GLY A 28 -8.77 -19.33 31.61
CA GLY A 28 -8.41 -18.05 32.23
C GLY A 28 -7.38 -17.28 31.42
N LEU A 29 -7.75 -16.05 31.04
CA LEU A 29 -6.86 -15.09 30.40
C LEU A 29 -5.86 -14.58 31.45
N ALA A 30 -4.66 -15.17 31.47
CA ALA A 30 -3.48 -14.37 31.74
C ALA A 30 -3.53 -13.19 30.74
N GLY A 31 -3.28 -11.96 31.20
CA GLY A 31 -3.50 -10.74 30.43
C GLY A 31 -2.66 -10.64 29.15
N CYS A 32 -3.04 -11.38 28.12
CA CYS A 32 -2.79 -11.00 26.74
C CYS A 32 -3.62 -9.75 26.51
N VAL A 33 -2.99 -8.59 26.57
CA VAL A 33 -3.55 -7.40 25.95
C VAL A 33 -3.45 -7.67 24.46
N SER A 34 -4.45 -8.36 23.89
CA SER A 34 -4.61 -8.37 22.43
C SER A 34 -4.81 -6.93 22.04
N ARG A 35 -3.78 -6.33 21.42
CA ARG A 35 -3.95 -5.06 20.74
C ARG A 35 -4.99 -5.30 19.66
N ALA A 36 -6.06 -4.50 19.69
CA ALA A 36 -7.08 -4.53 18.66
C ALA A 36 -6.40 -4.26 17.31
N THR A 37 -6.82 -4.97 16.27
CA THR A 37 -6.27 -4.82 14.92
C THR A 37 -7.36 -4.48 13.92
N GLY A 38 -6.99 -3.71 12.91
CA GLY A 38 -7.79 -3.45 11.72
C GLY A 38 -6.96 -3.72 10.47
N THR A 39 -7.61 -3.79 9.32
CA THR A 39 -6.94 -4.06 8.04
C THR A 39 -6.72 -2.74 7.31
N LEU A 40 -5.49 -2.50 6.84
CA LEU A 40 -5.17 -1.40 5.93
C LEU A 40 -4.96 -1.97 4.53
N ALA A 41 -5.78 -1.52 3.59
CA ALA A 41 -5.62 -1.78 2.16
C ALA A 41 -5.07 -0.51 1.49
N THR A 42 -3.84 -0.57 1.01
CA THR A 42 -3.16 0.54 0.35
C THR A 42 -3.29 0.40 -1.16
N GLN A 43 -3.91 1.39 -1.79
CA GLN A 43 -4.14 1.44 -3.23
C GLN A 43 -3.42 2.63 -3.86
N VAL A 44 -3.16 2.54 -5.15
CA VAL A 44 -2.59 3.63 -5.93
C VAL A 44 -3.47 3.95 -7.13
N THR A 45 -3.42 5.21 -7.58
CA THR A 45 -4.12 5.71 -8.77
C THR A 45 -3.31 6.86 -9.42
N ASP A 46 -3.80 7.34 -10.55
CA ASP A 46 -3.22 8.46 -11.30
C ASP A 46 -4.18 9.64 -11.45
N GLN A 47 -3.61 10.84 -11.32
CA GLN A 47 -4.27 12.09 -11.65
C GLN A 47 -3.90 12.47 -13.09
N PRO A 48 -4.89 12.88 -13.92
CA PRO A 48 -4.61 13.52 -15.20
C PRO A 48 -3.74 14.77 -15.04
N ALA A 49 -2.44 14.61 -15.23
CA ALA A 49 -1.42 15.64 -15.35
C ALA A 49 -0.74 15.49 -16.71
N ASP A 50 0.57 15.23 -16.75
CA ASP A 50 1.32 14.94 -17.97
C ASP A 50 1.37 13.43 -18.29
N ILE A 51 0.52 12.62 -17.64
CA ILE A 51 0.43 11.16 -17.84
C ILE A 51 0.12 10.78 -19.30
N GLY A 52 -0.58 11.66 -20.02
CA GLY A 52 -0.94 11.45 -21.43
C GLY A 52 0.25 11.41 -22.40
N ASP A 53 1.44 11.80 -21.96
CA ASP A 53 2.67 11.69 -22.75
C ASP A 53 3.24 10.25 -22.77
N PHE A 54 2.82 9.41 -21.82
CA PHE A 54 3.34 8.06 -21.60
C PHE A 54 2.50 7.01 -22.32
N GLU A 55 3.19 6.03 -22.91
CA GLU A 55 2.62 4.74 -23.30
C GLU A 55 2.52 3.81 -22.07
N SER A 56 3.48 3.91 -21.15
CA SER A 56 3.54 3.17 -19.89
C SER A 56 4.34 3.98 -18.87
N LEU A 57 3.90 3.98 -17.62
CA LEU A 57 4.61 4.58 -16.49
C LEU A 57 4.51 3.66 -15.28
N VAL A 58 5.49 2.77 -15.13
CA VAL A 58 5.52 1.78 -14.06
C VAL A 58 6.22 2.36 -12.84
N VAL A 59 5.53 2.35 -11.70
CA VAL A 59 6.11 2.70 -10.39
C VAL A 59 6.35 1.43 -9.58
N THR A 60 7.50 1.34 -8.93
CA THR A 60 7.86 0.23 -8.04
C THR A 60 7.83 0.68 -6.59
N VAL A 61 7.02 0.02 -5.77
CA VAL A 61 6.81 0.33 -4.35
C VAL A 61 7.34 -0.82 -3.50
N GLU A 62 8.17 -0.52 -2.49
CA GLU A 62 8.82 -1.53 -1.64
C GLU A 62 8.18 -1.68 -0.26
N GLY A 63 7.45 -0.66 0.17
CA GLY A 63 6.81 -0.63 1.47
C GLY A 63 6.19 0.72 1.79
N PHE A 64 5.80 0.89 3.04
CA PHE A 64 5.33 2.18 3.53
C PHE A 64 5.72 2.45 4.98
N TRP A 65 5.70 3.73 5.34
CA TRP A 65 5.92 4.19 6.71
C TRP A 65 4.62 4.70 7.31
N LEU A 66 4.37 4.31 8.56
CA LEU A 66 3.31 4.86 9.41
C LEU A 66 3.89 5.42 10.69
N GLY A 67 3.43 6.58 11.15
CA GLY A 67 3.80 7.11 12.45
C GLY A 67 2.60 7.79 13.11
N PRO A 68 2.52 7.83 14.46
CA PRO A 68 1.50 8.58 15.16
C PRO A 68 1.72 10.10 14.98
N GLU A 69 0.72 10.89 15.38
CA GLU A 69 0.85 12.34 15.42
C GLU A 69 2.10 12.79 16.19
N GLY A 70 2.98 13.54 15.53
CA GLY A 70 4.25 14.03 16.10
C GLY A 70 5.48 13.16 15.80
N ALA A 71 5.33 12.03 15.10
CA ALA A 71 6.45 11.40 14.43
C ALA A 71 7.08 12.42 13.46
N ARG A 72 8.39 12.60 13.56
CA ARG A 72 9.11 13.51 12.65
C ARG A 72 9.24 12.81 11.29
N THR A 73 9.33 13.59 10.24
CA THR A 73 9.74 13.16 8.90
C THR A 73 10.96 13.95 8.50
N GLU A 74 11.87 13.36 7.75
CA GLU A 74 12.99 14.06 7.10
C GLU A 74 12.55 15.24 6.21
N SER A 75 11.32 15.20 5.68
CA SER A 75 10.72 16.28 4.90
C SER A 75 10.16 17.45 5.72
N ASP A 76 10.13 17.36 7.06
CA ASP A 76 9.60 18.43 7.92
C ASP A 76 10.66 19.52 8.23
N ASP A 77 11.90 19.39 7.70
CA ASP A 77 12.98 20.37 7.81
C ASP A 77 12.82 21.50 6.75
N ASP A 78 11.70 22.22 6.82
CA ASP A 78 11.59 23.55 6.19
C ASP A 78 12.32 24.56 7.09
N GLY A 79 13.65 24.56 7.01
CA GLY A 79 14.56 25.48 7.69
C GLY A 79 14.37 26.94 7.25
N ASN A 80 13.31 27.59 7.74
CA ASN A 80 13.20 29.04 7.81
C ASN A 80 13.36 29.50 9.26
N GLU A 81 14.61 29.49 9.73
CA GLU A 81 15.06 30.33 10.83
C GLU A 81 15.86 31.47 10.21
N THR A 82 15.18 32.59 9.95
CA THR A 82 15.83 33.88 9.73
C THR A 82 16.11 34.50 11.10
N ASP A 83 17.25 35.22 11.19
CA ASP A 83 17.69 36.11 12.29
C ASP A 83 18.48 35.38 13.41
N ASP A 84 19.64 35.82 13.88
CA ASP A 84 20.28 37.14 13.88
C ASP A 84 21.80 36.97 14.04
N GLY A 85 22.56 37.90 13.45
CA GLY A 85 24.02 37.88 13.46
C GLY A 85 24.63 38.23 14.83
N SER A 86 25.86 37.77 15.05
CA SER A 86 26.83 38.54 15.84
C SER A 86 28.24 38.16 15.44
N ASP A 87 29.06 39.19 15.36
CA ASP A 87 30.42 39.27 14.86
C ASP A 87 31.49 38.61 15.76
N ASP A 88 32.63 38.31 15.11
CA ASP A 88 34.04 38.39 15.56
C ASP A 88 34.48 37.75 16.90
N ALA A 89 35.48 36.86 16.84
CA ALA A 89 36.84 37.12 17.40
C ALA A 89 37.78 35.90 17.38
N ASP A 90 39.01 36.16 16.95
CA ASP A 90 40.24 35.37 17.09
C ASP A 90 40.50 34.75 18.48
N GLY A 91 41.14 33.56 18.50
CA GLY A 91 41.72 33.00 19.73
C GLY A 91 42.40 31.63 19.58
N ASN A 92 43.67 31.63 19.20
CA ASN A 92 44.69 30.56 19.38
C ASN A 92 44.50 29.72 20.66
N GLU A 93 44.78 28.40 20.62
CA GLU A 93 45.74 27.65 21.48
C GLU A 93 45.86 26.16 21.01
N THR A 94 47.04 25.60 21.22
CA THR A 94 47.53 24.29 20.77
C THR A 94 47.27 23.14 21.77
N ASP A 95 47.27 21.92 21.23
CA ASP A 95 47.90 20.68 21.77
C ASP A 95 47.03 19.58 22.42
N SER A 96 47.25 18.39 21.83
CA SER A 96 47.23 17.01 22.37
C SER A 96 46.06 16.47 23.19
N GLY A 97 45.37 15.52 22.54
CA GLY A 97 45.42 14.13 22.99
C GLY A 97 44.11 13.56 23.52
N ASN A 98 43.46 12.70 22.73
CA ASN A 98 42.82 11.48 23.24
C ASN A 98 42.42 10.57 22.06
N GLU A 99 43.10 9.43 21.92
CA GLU A 99 42.58 8.30 21.17
C GLU A 99 41.36 7.78 21.95
N THR A 100 40.17 7.82 21.38
CA THR A 100 39.07 6.97 21.84
C THR A 100 38.36 6.44 20.61
N ASP A 101 38.49 5.13 20.47
CA ASP A 101 37.79 4.28 19.55
C ASP A 101 36.27 4.53 19.56
N GLY A 102 35.69 4.43 18.37
CA GLY A 102 34.31 3.99 18.19
C GLY A 102 33.25 5.06 18.39
N ASP A 103 33.04 5.87 17.36
CA ASP A 103 31.66 6.13 16.97
C ASP A 103 31.48 5.53 15.57
N ASN A 104 30.68 4.47 15.57
CA ASN A 104 30.19 3.82 14.39
C ASN A 104 29.21 4.81 13.77
N ASP A 105 29.69 5.63 12.83
CA ASP A 105 28.88 6.28 11.79
C ASP A 105 28.24 5.16 10.96
N THR A 106 27.31 4.42 11.55
CA THR A 106 26.14 4.00 10.81
C THR A 106 25.28 5.24 10.79
N ASP A 107 25.44 6.00 9.71
CA ASP A 107 24.36 6.76 9.11
C ASP A 107 23.19 5.79 8.93
N ASP A 108 22.44 5.55 10.01
CA ASP A 108 21.19 4.80 9.97
C ASP A 108 20.16 5.76 9.41
N GLU A 109 20.15 5.87 8.09
CA GLU A 109 19.25 6.68 7.26
C GLU A 109 17.77 6.23 7.40
N GLY A 110 17.38 5.55 8.48
CA GLY A 110 16.10 4.85 8.59
C GLY A 110 15.19 5.26 9.74
N ASP A 111 15.70 5.42 10.97
CA ASP A 111 14.83 5.48 12.16
C ASP A 111 14.54 6.91 12.61
N VAL A 112 13.65 7.60 11.87
CA VAL A 112 13.09 8.84 12.41
C VAL A 112 12.16 8.44 13.57
N PRO A 113 12.39 8.95 14.80
CA PRO A 113 11.75 8.41 15.98
C PRO A 113 10.22 8.53 15.90
N GLY A 114 9.56 7.38 15.98
CA GLY A 114 8.11 7.26 16.11
C GLY A 114 7.38 6.69 14.89
N ARG A 115 8.01 6.61 13.72
CA ARG A 115 7.43 5.88 12.57
C ARG A 115 7.89 4.41 12.56
N GLU A 116 7.03 3.53 12.04
CA GLU A 116 7.29 2.12 11.79
C GLU A 116 7.30 1.90 10.27
N TYR A 117 8.29 1.13 9.79
CA TYR A 117 8.38 0.70 8.41
C TYR A 117 7.68 -0.64 8.21
N HIS A 118 6.87 -0.70 7.17
CA HIS A 118 6.10 -1.86 6.76
C HIS A 118 6.57 -2.26 5.35
N GLU A 119 7.61 -3.10 5.30
CA GLU A 119 8.14 -3.68 4.07
C GLU A 119 7.12 -4.65 3.44
N PHE A 120 7.12 -4.75 2.11
CA PHE A 120 6.37 -5.74 1.36
C PHE A 120 7.15 -7.05 1.23
N ASP A 121 6.45 -8.17 1.09
CA ASP A 121 7.11 -9.46 0.84
C ASP A 121 7.93 -9.43 -0.47
N GLU A 122 7.41 -8.73 -1.47
CA GLU A 122 8.04 -8.46 -2.76
C GLU A 122 7.68 -7.04 -3.22
N PRO A 123 8.57 -6.30 -3.91
CA PRO A 123 8.23 -5.02 -4.50
C PRO A 123 7.02 -5.14 -5.43
N GLN A 124 6.14 -4.14 -5.38
CA GLN A 124 4.90 -4.13 -6.13
C GLN A 124 4.97 -3.08 -7.24
N GLU A 125 4.53 -3.47 -8.43
CA GLU A 125 4.56 -2.62 -9.61
C GLU A 125 3.14 -2.19 -10.02
N ALA A 126 2.99 -0.93 -10.38
CA ALA A 126 1.74 -0.39 -10.93
C ALA A 126 2.02 0.50 -12.14
N ASP A 127 1.34 0.25 -13.26
CA ASP A 127 1.39 1.14 -14.42
C ASP A 127 0.34 2.24 -14.29
N LEU A 128 0.78 3.46 -13.98
CA LEU A 128 -0.09 4.62 -13.76
C LEU A 128 -0.93 4.97 -15.01
N VAL A 129 -0.46 4.62 -16.21
CA VAL A 129 -1.23 4.83 -17.44
C VAL A 129 -2.49 3.96 -17.45
N GLU A 130 -2.44 2.76 -16.87
CA GLU A 130 -3.59 1.84 -16.74
C GLU A 130 -4.57 2.27 -15.64
N LEU A 131 -4.14 3.14 -14.71
CA LEU A 131 -4.94 3.59 -13.56
C LEU A 131 -5.68 4.91 -13.78
N GLN A 132 -5.71 5.39 -15.03
CA GLN A 132 -6.45 6.59 -15.39
C GLN A 132 -7.97 6.39 -15.26
N ASN A 133 -8.68 7.51 -15.09
CA ASN A 133 -10.16 7.57 -15.03
C ASN A 133 -10.77 6.96 -13.76
N GLY A 134 -10.03 6.98 -12.64
CA GLY A 134 -10.50 6.50 -11.34
C GLY A 134 -10.34 4.99 -11.14
N GLU A 135 -9.57 4.33 -11.99
CA GLU A 135 -9.13 2.97 -11.75
C GLU A 135 -8.04 2.98 -10.66
N THR A 136 -8.02 1.94 -9.83
CA THR A 136 -7.11 1.83 -8.69
C THR A 136 -6.49 0.45 -8.65
N GLN A 137 -5.22 0.36 -8.22
CA GLN A 137 -4.55 -0.92 -8.00
C GLN A 137 -4.22 -1.11 -6.52
N LEU A 138 -4.55 -2.29 -5.97
CA LEU A 138 -4.10 -2.71 -4.65
C LEU A 138 -2.61 -3.01 -4.69
N ILE A 139 -1.86 -2.37 -3.80
CA ILE A 139 -0.42 -2.56 -3.65
C ILE A 139 -0.13 -3.39 -2.40
N ASP A 140 -0.84 -3.16 -1.31
CA ASP A 140 -0.64 -3.92 -0.09
C ASP A 140 -1.93 -4.02 0.71
N GLU A 141 -2.10 -5.14 1.41
CA GLU A 141 -3.17 -5.35 2.37
C GLU A 141 -2.61 -6.08 3.58
N ARG A 142 -2.75 -5.49 4.78
CA ARG A 142 -2.24 -6.10 6.01
C ARG A 142 -3.02 -5.69 7.26
N ASP A 143 -2.93 -6.52 8.28
CA ASP A 143 -3.45 -6.22 9.61
C ASP A 143 -2.45 -5.39 10.42
N LEU A 144 -2.93 -4.28 10.98
CA LEU A 144 -2.16 -3.33 11.77
C LEU A 144 -2.87 -3.04 13.08
N GLU A 145 -2.11 -2.52 14.05
CA GLU A 145 -2.68 -2.07 15.31
C GLU A 145 -3.64 -0.90 15.09
N THR A 146 -4.72 -0.86 15.87
CA THR A 146 -5.64 0.27 15.83
C THR A 146 -4.95 1.55 16.27
N GLY A 147 -5.18 2.65 15.54
CA GLY A 147 -4.57 3.94 15.82
C GLY A 147 -4.99 5.02 14.83
N GLU A 148 -4.71 6.27 15.19
CA GLU A 148 -4.86 7.44 14.31
C GLU A 148 -3.49 7.76 13.70
N TYR A 149 -3.49 7.93 12.37
CA TYR A 149 -2.30 8.18 11.58
C TYR A 149 -2.51 9.47 10.77
N PRO A 150 -1.66 10.49 10.92
CA PRO A 150 -1.80 11.77 10.23
C PRO A 150 -1.45 11.73 8.73
N TYR A 151 -0.66 10.73 8.32
CA TYR A 151 -0.19 10.56 6.96
C TYR A 151 0.26 9.11 6.71
N LEU A 152 0.42 8.76 5.45
CA LEU A 152 1.08 7.55 4.98
C LEU A 152 2.25 7.95 4.07
N GLN A 153 3.39 7.29 4.15
CA GLN A 153 4.49 7.50 3.20
C GLN A 153 4.76 6.23 2.40
N LEU A 154 4.69 6.31 1.08
CA LEU A 154 5.06 5.18 0.22
C LEU A 154 6.55 5.24 -0.09
N ASP A 155 7.23 4.11 0.10
CA ASP A 155 8.62 3.94 -0.32
C ASP A 155 8.64 3.49 -1.78
N VAL A 156 8.88 4.45 -2.68
CA VAL A 156 8.92 4.22 -4.12
C VAL A 156 10.38 4.16 -4.52
N SER A 157 10.83 3.02 -5.02
CA SER A 157 12.24 2.80 -5.36
C SER A 157 12.57 3.14 -6.82
N ALA A 158 11.58 3.06 -7.70
CA ALA A 158 11.74 3.35 -9.12
C ALA A 158 10.46 3.89 -9.77
N ALA A 159 10.66 4.65 -10.86
CA ALA A 159 9.61 5.08 -11.78
C ALA A 159 10.16 5.02 -13.21
N ASP A 160 9.68 4.05 -13.99
CA ASP A 160 10.15 3.78 -15.35
C ASP A 160 9.08 4.17 -16.36
N GLY A 161 9.40 5.16 -17.20
CA GLY A 161 8.46 5.73 -18.16
C GLY A 161 8.84 5.44 -19.61
N THR A 162 7.90 4.96 -20.41
CA THR A 162 7.98 4.92 -21.87
C THR A 162 7.01 5.92 -22.45
N LEU A 163 7.49 6.83 -23.31
CA LEU A 163 6.67 7.84 -23.97
C LEU A 163 5.88 7.26 -25.16
N THR A 164 4.83 7.96 -25.57
CA THR A 164 3.98 7.59 -26.72
C THR A 164 4.72 7.53 -28.07
N ASP A 165 5.92 8.09 -28.17
CA ASP A 165 6.78 7.94 -29.35
C ASP A 165 7.71 6.71 -29.28
N GLY A 166 7.61 5.93 -28.20
CA GLY A 166 8.39 4.73 -27.91
C GLY A 166 9.77 5.00 -27.30
N SER A 167 10.10 6.24 -26.95
CA SER A 167 11.36 6.57 -26.25
C SER A 167 11.23 6.45 -24.74
N GLU A 168 12.35 6.17 -24.06
CA GLU A 168 12.41 6.12 -22.59
C GLU A 168 12.46 7.54 -22.02
N ALA A 169 11.66 7.81 -20.98
CA ALA A 169 11.67 9.04 -20.22
C ALA A 169 12.35 8.84 -18.86
N THR A 170 13.16 9.81 -18.45
CA THR A 170 13.67 9.84 -17.07
C THR A 170 12.60 10.44 -16.17
N VAL A 171 12.11 9.65 -15.21
CA VAL A 171 11.16 10.08 -14.20
C VAL A 171 11.87 10.12 -12.85
N ASP A 172 12.08 11.32 -12.33
CA ASP A 172 12.71 11.53 -11.04
C ASP A 172 11.68 11.41 -9.91
N LEU A 173 12.16 11.00 -8.73
CA LEU A 173 11.42 11.08 -7.47
C LEU A 173 11.83 12.35 -6.71
N PRO A 174 10.96 12.93 -5.88
CA PRO A 174 11.26 14.15 -5.12
C PRO A 174 12.20 13.83 -3.95
N GLY A 175 13.49 14.05 -4.17
CA GLY A 175 14.53 13.78 -3.18
C GLY A 175 14.82 12.28 -3.05
N ASN A 176 15.45 11.90 -1.93
CA ASN A 176 15.70 10.50 -1.58
C ASN A 176 14.73 10.00 -0.50
N ALA A 177 13.66 10.76 -0.23
CA ALA A 177 12.74 10.51 0.87
C ALA A 177 11.47 9.79 0.37
N PRO A 178 10.84 8.94 1.20
CA PRO A 178 9.54 8.35 0.90
C PRO A 178 8.47 9.40 0.55
N LEU A 179 7.57 9.05 -0.37
CA LEU A 179 6.52 9.94 -0.85
C LEU A 179 5.41 10.09 0.19
N LYS A 180 5.31 11.28 0.80
CA LYS A 180 4.35 11.58 1.88
C LYS A 180 2.98 12.00 1.35
N PHE A 181 1.94 11.31 1.81
CA PHE A 181 0.53 11.59 1.57
C PHE A 181 -0.14 12.14 2.83
N ASN A 182 -0.34 13.45 2.87
CA ASN A 182 -0.81 14.18 4.06
C ASN A 182 -2.34 14.10 4.23
N ALA A 183 -2.87 12.89 4.46
CA ALA A 183 -4.27 12.67 4.81
C ALA A 183 -4.37 11.87 6.12
N PRO A 184 -5.06 12.40 7.15
CA PRO A 184 -5.26 11.66 8.38
C PRO A 184 -6.28 10.53 8.16
N PHE A 185 -5.99 9.38 8.74
CA PHE A 185 -6.86 8.20 8.75
C PHE A 185 -6.75 7.45 10.07
N GLU A 186 -7.63 6.46 10.26
CA GLU A 186 -7.73 5.70 11.50
C GLU A 186 -7.85 4.24 11.14
N ILE A 187 -7.02 3.38 11.72
CA ILE A 187 -7.19 1.94 11.64
C ILE A 187 -8.11 1.52 12.79
N ARG A 188 -9.30 1.02 12.45
CA ARG A 188 -10.33 0.63 13.41
C ARG A 188 -10.39 -0.87 13.59
N GLU A 189 -10.76 -1.32 14.78
CA GLU A 189 -10.89 -2.74 15.08
C GLU A 189 -11.90 -3.41 14.14
N ASN A 190 -11.52 -4.55 13.55
CA ASN A 190 -12.36 -5.32 12.62
C ASN A 190 -12.94 -4.50 11.45
N THR A 191 -12.25 -3.45 11.03
CA THR A 191 -12.66 -2.59 9.91
C THR A 191 -11.55 -2.57 8.87
N GLN A 192 -11.92 -2.64 7.59
CA GLN A 192 -10.99 -2.41 6.51
C GLN A 192 -10.93 -0.90 6.20
N THR A 193 -9.74 -0.34 6.30
CA THR A 193 -9.44 1.03 5.88
C THR A 193 -8.75 0.97 4.53
N THR A 194 -9.37 1.54 3.50
CA THR A 194 -8.76 1.67 2.18
C THR A 194 -8.17 3.07 2.03
N PHE A 195 -6.86 3.15 1.83
CA PHE A 195 -6.13 4.39 1.58
C PHE A 195 -5.66 4.40 0.12
N THR A 196 -6.23 5.29 -0.69
CA THR A 196 -5.87 5.44 -2.10
C THR A 196 -4.92 6.62 -2.26
N ALA A 197 -3.71 6.32 -2.72
CA ALA A 197 -2.63 7.26 -2.96
C ALA A 197 -2.54 7.64 -4.44
N ASP A 198 -2.69 8.93 -4.74
CA ASP A 198 -2.73 9.44 -6.11
C ASP A 198 -1.39 10.07 -6.53
N PHE A 199 -0.92 9.70 -7.73
CA PHE A 199 0.32 10.18 -8.32
C PHE A 199 0.06 11.04 -9.57
N ALA A 200 0.98 11.95 -9.83
CA ALA A 200 0.99 12.72 -11.07
C ALA A 200 2.42 12.87 -11.58
N PRO A 201 2.75 12.44 -12.82
CA PRO A 201 3.96 12.89 -13.48
C PRO A 201 3.81 14.36 -13.91
N VAL A 202 4.87 15.14 -13.67
CA VAL A 202 4.93 16.55 -14.07
C VAL A 202 6.17 16.79 -14.94
N GLU A 203 5.98 17.30 -16.15
CA GLU A 203 7.08 17.60 -17.06
C GLU A 203 7.98 18.72 -16.48
N ARG A 204 9.28 18.44 -16.40
CA ARG A 204 10.31 19.40 -15.97
C ARG A 204 11.06 20.02 -17.17
N GLY A 205 10.83 19.48 -18.37
CA GLY A 205 11.47 19.85 -19.63
C GLY A 205 12.66 18.96 -20.00
N ASN A 206 13.02 18.96 -21.29
CA ASN A 206 14.03 18.07 -21.90
C ASN A 206 13.70 16.57 -21.77
N GLY A 207 12.42 16.19 -21.78
CA GLY A 207 11.99 14.79 -21.66
C GLY A 207 12.20 14.21 -20.25
N ARG A 208 12.32 15.07 -19.24
CA ARG A 208 12.39 14.67 -17.83
C ARG A 208 11.08 14.98 -17.12
N TYR A 209 10.66 14.08 -16.27
CA TYR A 209 9.46 14.19 -15.47
C TYR A 209 9.81 14.07 -13.99
N LEU A 210 8.96 14.63 -13.13
CA LEU A 210 9.01 14.44 -11.70
C LEU A 210 7.70 13.78 -11.28
N LEU A 211 7.78 12.61 -10.68
CA LEU A 211 6.62 11.97 -10.06
C LEU A 211 6.29 12.69 -8.76
N ARG A 212 5.02 13.04 -8.54
CA ARG A 212 4.60 13.73 -7.31
C ARG A 212 3.35 13.10 -6.71
N PRO A 213 3.25 13.05 -5.39
CA PRO A 213 1.97 12.78 -4.73
C PRO A 213 1.00 13.94 -4.99
N VAL A 214 -0.28 13.62 -5.15
CA VAL A 214 -1.36 14.58 -5.42
C VAL A 214 -2.18 14.78 -4.14
N PRO A 215 -2.02 15.91 -3.41
CA PRO A 215 -2.66 16.08 -2.11
C PRO A 215 -4.19 16.04 -2.14
N SER A 216 -4.80 16.47 -3.26
CA SER A 216 -6.26 16.46 -3.44
C SER A 216 -6.81 15.12 -3.94
N GLY A 217 -5.94 14.21 -4.38
CA GLY A 217 -6.31 12.90 -4.91
C GLY A 217 -6.25 11.78 -3.88
N ILE A 218 -5.94 12.10 -2.62
CA ILE A 218 -5.92 11.10 -1.55
C ILE A 218 -7.36 10.81 -1.12
N GLU A 219 -7.75 9.54 -1.17
CA GLU A 219 -9.07 9.07 -0.73
C GLU A 219 -8.92 8.05 0.40
N VAL A 220 -9.75 8.18 1.43
CA VAL A 220 -9.80 7.25 2.56
C VAL A 220 -11.23 6.74 2.71
N ALA A 221 -11.39 5.43 2.55
CA ALA A 221 -12.68 4.74 2.70
C ALA A 221 -12.62 3.72 3.84
N TYR A 222 -13.78 3.44 4.43
CA TYR A 222 -13.92 2.46 5.50
C TYR A 222 -15.01 1.47 5.11
N GLY A 223 -14.64 0.19 5.04
CA GLY A 223 -15.55 -0.93 4.83
C GLY A 223 -15.59 -1.82 6.06
N ASP A 224 -16.73 -2.45 6.30
CA ASP A 224 -16.81 -3.54 7.26
C ASP A 224 -16.03 -4.74 6.70
N ALA A 225 -15.18 -5.37 7.52
CA ALA A 225 -14.31 -6.47 7.08
C ALA A 225 -15.09 -7.74 6.64
N GLU A 226 -16.42 -7.73 6.72
CA GLU A 226 -17.28 -8.87 6.41
C GLU A 226 -17.94 -8.78 5.02
N ASP A 227 -17.78 -7.67 4.28
CA ASP A 227 -18.38 -7.47 2.95
C ASP A 227 -17.43 -7.83 1.77
N ALA A 228 -16.24 -8.37 2.03
CA ALA A 228 -15.26 -8.72 0.98
C ALA A 228 -15.60 -9.99 0.17
N ASP A 229 -16.71 -10.68 0.48
CA ASP A 229 -17.10 -11.96 -0.14
C ASP A 229 -18.39 -11.90 -0.98
N GLU A 230 -18.90 -10.72 -1.36
CA GLU A 230 -20.11 -10.61 -2.17
C GLU A 230 -19.85 -9.90 -3.51
N SER A 231 -19.03 -10.53 -4.36
CA SER A 231 -19.17 -10.35 -5.81
C SER A 231 -20.53 -10.91 -6.24
N ASP A 232 -21.53 -10.04 -6.19
CA ASP A 232 -22.91 -10.24 -6.59
C ASP A 232 -22.97 -10.63 -8.08
N ASN A 233 -22.87 -11.94 -8.35
CA ASN A 233 -23.24 -12.50 -9.65
C ASN A 233 -24.76 -12.37 -9.77
N SER A 234 -25.22 -11.22 -10.26
CA SER A 234 -26.59 -11.06 -10.77
C SER A 234 -26.72 -11.85 -12.08
N ASP A 235 -26.80 -13.18 -11.96
CA ASP A 235 -27.15 -14.07 -13.07
C ASP A 235 -28.64 -13.86 -13.36
N SER A 236 -28.89 -13.08 -14.42
CA SER A 236 -30.21 -12.76 -14.94
C SER A 236 -30.90 -14.04 -15.42
N SER A 237 -31.68 -14.65 -14.52
CA SER A 237 -32.54 -15.77 -14.83
C SER A 237 -33.79 -15.28 -15.57
N ASP A 238 -33.70 -15.10 -16.88
CA ASP A 238 -34.88 -14.98 -17.74
C ASP A 238 -35.40 -16.39 -18.10
N ASP A 239 -36.24 -16.87 -17.19
CA ASP A 239 -37.14 -18.00 -17.32
C ASP A 239 -38.22 -17.67 -18.37
N ALA A 240 -38.29 -18.44 -19.47
CA ALA A 240 -39.37 -18.33 -20.44
C ALA A 240 -39.93 -19.72 -20.81
N GLU A 241 -40.97 -20.08 -20.04
CA GLU A 241 -42.21 -20.75 -20.44
C GLU A 241 -42.19 -22.23 -20.85
N SER A 242 -42.56 -23.04 -19.84
CA SER A 242 -43.41 -24.23 -19.92
C SER A 242 -44.62 -24.09 -20.87
N SER A 243 -44.84 -25.05 -21.77
CA SER A 243 -46.12 -25.80 -21.81
C SER A 243 -46.05 -27.01 -22.75
N GLY A 244 -46.47 -28.18 -22.25
CA GLY A 244 -46.67 -29.38 -23.05
C GLY A 244 -48.08 -29.46 -23.65
N GLY A 245 -48.27 -30.32 -24.65
CA GLY A 245 -49.61 -30.80 -25.01
C GLY A 245 -49.86 -31.17 -26.48
N ASN A 246 -49.54 -32.42 -26.83
CA ASN A 246 -50.31 -33.37 -27.65
C ASN A 246 -51.13 -32.87 -28.86
N THR A 247 -50.85 -33.39 -30.06
CA THR A 247 -51.90 -33.92 -30.97
C THR A 247 -51.43 -35.13 -31.75
N SER A 248 -52.32 -36.11 -31.80
CA SER A 248 -52.22 -37.43 -32.41
C SER A 248 -52.55 -37.44 -33.91
N ASP A 249 -52.20 -38.55 -34.56
CA ASP A 249 -52.92 -39.23 -35.67
C ASP A 249 -52.85 -38.64 -37.09
N ALA A 250 -52.13 -39.34 -37.99
CA ALA A 250 -52.67 -40.11 -39.12
C ALA A 250 -51.59 -40.40 -40.18
#